data_AF-A0A2D6BT96-F1
#
_entry.id   AF-A0A2D6BT96-F1
#
_cell.length_a   1.000
_cell.length_b   1.000
_cell.length_c   1.000
_cell.angle_alpha   90.00
_cell.angle_beta   90.00
_cell.angle_gamma   90.00
#
_symmetry.space_group_name_H-M   'P 1'
#
loop_
_entity.id
_entity.type
_entity.pdbx_description
1 polymer ?
#
loop_
_entity_poly.entity_id
_entity_poly.type
_entity_poly.pdbx_seq_one_letter_code
_entity_poly.pdbx_strand_id
1 'polypeptide(L)'
;MIGTSLGWMAQRLRLPAVTGQIVAGVLLGPSALALFDEAGVQDLAPLTHFALALIGVTVGAHLNVRRLRNAGRRLFWLLIAEATITPLFVGGLILAATDAPPRLALLLATLAVSTAPATVIALVRETRSRGVFVKTLIAAVAINNMSCIFLFELARSAGRLMGPGTDLAAVSAADVLVTSMGRLGQAVIIGAAMAALNHIITLRVLRSERLTTLSVVTLLLTFGLASFVEVSPLAACLSLGVVQTNLSPLRERLVDAVFADFEPVILCVFFTLAGLHLSLSQAAAGGMIALLFLLARGAGKLVSARVAMILAGATHRVRQNLGPALLPQAGVAVGLVILIQSDPAFGAVQEIFTAVVLTAVTVNEIVGPLATRVALGRSGEIGQDRARLVDFLQEENIVTGMHAGTLEEAIEQLVDLLISSHHLQGVDREELLRSVLEREAQISTCLGEGLAVPHGELPEGFGMLGVMGLSAEGLPFPTPDGQPVRCMVLLATPHGERDRHLEVLAALARTLGGDPVMRQQLYFVDTPAHACEILHGEDTEAFNYFLSEED
;
A
#
# COMPACT_ATOMS: atom_id res chain seq x y z
N MET A 1 22.54 2.63 7.72
CA MET A 1 23.20 1.91 8.84
C MET A 1 22.85 2.49 10.20
N ILE A 2 23.27 3.71 10.55
CA ILE A 2 22.94 4.28 11.87
C ILE A 2 21.42 4.45 12.03
N GLY A 3 20.74 5.01 11.03
CA GLY A 3 19.28 5.11 10.99
C GLY A 3 18.56 3.77 11.13
N THR A 4 19.04 2.72 10.44
CA THR A 4 18.47 1.37 10.53
C THR A 4 18.67 0.77 11.93
N SER A 5 19.85 0.92 12.52
CA SER A 5 20.17 0.39 13.86
C SER A 5 19.33 1.07 14.95
N LEU A 6 19.20 2.40 14.91
CA LEU A 6 18.40 3.14 15.87
C LEU A 6 16.89 2.92 15.64
N GLY A 7 16.45 2.77 14.39
CA GLY A 7 15.08 2.36 14.07
C GLY A 7 14.73 0.98 14.63
N TRP A 8 15.63 0.01 14.46
CA TRP A 8 15.49 -1.33 15.06
C TRP A 8 15.46 -1.28 16.59
N MET A 9 16.32 -0.45 17.20
CA MET A 9 16.33 -0.27 18.66
C MET A 9 15.03 0.37 19.18
N ALA A 10 14.47 1.34 18.45
CA ALA A 10 13.16 1.93 18.78
C ALA A 10 12.05 0.88 18.76
N GLN A 11 12.03 -0.01 17.76
CA GLN A 11 11.08 -1.13 17.72
C GLN A 11 11.20 -2.06 18.93
N ARG A 12 12.43 -2.32 19.40
CA ARG A 12 12.66 -3.14 20.61
C ARG A 12 12.12 -2.49 21.89
N LEU A 13 12.01 -1.16 21.89
CA LEU A 13 11.36 -0.37 22.94
C LEU A 13 9.85 -0.16 22.70
N ARG A 14 9.24 -0.85 21.72
CA ARG A 14 7.83 -0.72 21.30
C ARG A 14 7.48 0.67 20.75
N LEU A 15 8.45 1.38 20.19
CA LEU A 15 8.26 2.64 19.47
C LEU A 15 8.31 2.41 17.94
N PRO A 16 7.73 3.30 17.12
CA PRO A 16 7.88 3.25 15.68
C PRO A 16 9.35 3.31 15.24
N ALA A 17 9.71 2.56 14.19
CA ALA A 17 11.07 2.60 13.63
C ALA A 17 11.45 4.02 13.17
N VAL A 18 10.47 4.76 12.65
CA VAL A 18 10.60 6.16 12.23
C VAL A 18 11.15 7.05 13.34
N THR A 19 10.73 6.83 14.60
CA THR A 19 11.23 7.58 15.76
C THR A 19 12.74 7.39 15.92
N GLY A 20 13.23 6.15 15.85
CA GLY A 20 14.65 5.85 15.93
C GLY A 20 15.46 6.41 14.74
N GLN A 21 14.87 6.42 13.54
CA GLN A 21 15.49 6.97 12.34
C GLN A 21 15.61 8.51 12.41
N ILE A 22 14.59 9.21 12.89
CA ILE A 22 14.65 10.67 13.10
C ILE A 22 15.69 10.99 14.18
N VAL A 23 15.70 10.25 15.30
CA VAL A 23 16.71 10.42 16.36
C VAL A 23 18.11 10.17 15.84
N ALA A 24 18.31 9.19 14.96
CA ALA A 24 19.59 8.98 14.28
C ALA A 24 20.04 10.22 13.53
N GLY A 25 19.12 10.87 12.83
CA GLY A 25 19.42 12.10 12.12
C GLY A 25 19.82 13.24 13.04
N VAL A 26 19.05 13.46 14.11
CA VAL A 26 19.34 14.50 15.11
C VAL A 26 20.72 14.30 15.73
N LEU A 27 21.07 13.05 16.05
CA LEU A 27 22.37 12.69 16.62
C LEU A 27 23.53 12.96 15.64
N LEU A 28 23.32 12.67 14.35
CA LEU A 28 24.32 12.89 13.30
C LEU A 28 24.47 14.36 12.90
N GLY A 29 23.39 15.13 13.03
CA GLY A 29 23.32 16.52 12.60
C GLY A 29 24.10 17.49 13.49
N PRO A 30 24.16 18.77 13.08
CA PRO A 30 24.94 19.81 13.74
C PRO A 30 24.47 20.10 15.17
N SER A 31 23.23 19.73 15.52
CA SER A 31 22.65 19.93 16.86
C SER A 31 23.18 18.96 17.93
N ALA A 32 23.92 17.91 17.54
CA ALA A 32 24.43 16.89 18.47
C ALA A 32 25.91 16.54 18.21
N LEU A 33 26.20 15.43 17.51
CA LEU A 33 27.59 15.00 17.27
C LEU A 33 28.29 15.82 16.20
N ALA A 34 27.54 16.61 15.42
CA ALA A 34 28.05 17.44 14.32
C ALA A 34 28.95 16.66 13.35
N LEU A 35 28.60 15.41 13.07
CA LEU A 35 29.29 14.57 12.08
C LEU A 35 29.03 15.06 10.66
N PHE A 36 27.87 15.67 10.44
CA PHE A 36 27.54 16.43 9.24
C PHE A 36 27.32 17.89 9.63
N ASP A 37 28.17 18.78 9.13
CA ASP A 37 27.97 20.22 9.19
C ASP A 37 26.99 20.66 8.09
N GLU A 38 26.61 21.95 8.07
CA GLU A 38 25.64 22.46 7.09
C GLU A 38 26.08 22.20 5.63
N ALA A 39 27.40 22.21 5.36
CA ALA A 39 27.96 21.88 4.05
C ALA A 39 27.80 20.39 3.72
N GLY A 40 28.14 19.51 4.66
CA GLY A 40 27.99 18.05 4.50
C GLY A 40 26.53 17.62 4.33
N VAL A 41 25.57 18.39 4.85
CA VAL A 41 24.14 18.13 4.57
C VAL A 41 23.78 18.49 3.12
N GLN A 42 24.34 19.57 2.56
CA GLN A 42 24.12 19.92 1.15
C GLN A 42 24.72 18.90 0.18
N ASP A 43 25.85 18.28 0.54
CA ASP A 43 26.45 17.20 -0.25
C ASP A 43 25.54 15.96 -0.37
N LEU A 44 24.54 15.81 0.52
CA LEU A 44 23.53 14.75 0.49
C LEU A 44 22.31 15.10 -0.39
N ALA A 45 22.32 16.24 -1.10
CA ALA A 45 21.24 16.64 -1.99
C ALA A 45 20.88 15.59 -3.07
N PRO A 46 21.83 14.87 -3.72
CA PRO A 46 21.47 13.84 -4.69
C PRO A 46 20.62 12.71 -4.10
N LEU A 47 20.92 12.30 -2.86
CA LEU A 47 20.17 11.27 -2.14
C LEU A 47 18.75 11.74 -1.80
N THR A 48 18.66 13.01 -1.42
CA THR A 48 17.42 13.73 -1.13
C THR A 48 16.52 13.81 -2.37
N HIS A 49 17.08 14.21 -3.52
CA HIS A 49 16.37 14.28 -4.79
C HIS A 49 15.84 12.91 -5.23
N PHE A 50 16.68 11.88 -5.09
CA PHE A 50 16.27 10.52 -5.41
C PHE A 50 15.11 10.02 -4.54
N ALA A 51 15.17 10.28 -3.22
CA ALA A 51 14.10 9.92 -2.30
C ALA A 51 12.78 10.65 -2.64
N LEU A 52 12.83 11.94 -2.94
CA LEU A 52 11.66 12.72 -3.36
C LEU A 52 11.05 12.20 -4.67
N ALA A 53 11.90 11.88 -5.65
CA ALA A 53 11.46 11.31 -6.92
C ALA A 53 10.70 10.00 -6.68
N LEU A 54 11.27 9.11 -5.87
CA LEU A 54 10.64 7.83 -5.55
C LEU A 54 9.31 8.02 -4.84
N ILE A 55 9.23 8.88 -3.83
CA ILE A 55 7.96 9.19 -3.14
C ILE A 55 6.91 9.65 -4.14
N GLY A 56 7.27 10.54 -5.06
CA GLY A 56 6.38 10.99 -6.14
C GLY A 56 5.84 9.82 -6.95
N VAL A 57 6.72 9.00 -7.53
CA VAL A 57 6.32 7.85 -8.36
C VAL A 57 5.51 6.83 -7.58
N THR A 58 5.95 6.43 -6.39
CA THR A 58 5.24 5.45 -5.55
C THR A 58 3.84 5.95 -5.21
N VAL A 59 3.68 7.20 -4.79
CA VAL A 59 2.36 7.78 -4.50
C VAL A 59 1.50 7.83 -5.77
N GLY A 60 2.07 8.21 -6.90
CA GLY A 60 1.38 8.20 -8.19
C GLY A 60 0.91 6.79 -8.59
N ALA A 61 1.74 5.77 -8.34
CA ALA A 61 1.42 4.39 -8.66
C ALA A 61 0.24 3.82 -7.86
N HIS A 62 -0.06 4.37 -6.67
CA HIS A 62 -1.25 3.99 -5.93
C HIS A 62 -2.57 4.41 -6.62
N LEU A 63 -2.52 5.33 -7.60
CA LEU A 63 -3.69 5.87 -8.29
C LEU A 63 -4.02 5.08 -9.56
N ASN A 64 -4.58 3.89 -9.40
CA ASN A 64 -5.11 3.11 -10.51
C ASN A 64 -6.59 3.50 -10.77
N VAL A 65 -6.89 4.08 -11.94
CA VAL A 65 -8.21 4.61 -12.31
C VAL A 65 -9.28 3.52 -12.31
N ARG A 66 -8.93 2.29 -12.70
CA ARG A 66 -9.86 1.15 -12.67
C ARG A 66 -10.33 0.86 -11.25
N ARG A 67 -9.45 1.03 -10.24
CA ARG A 67 -9.75 0.86 -8.82
C ARG A 67 -10.69 1.93 -8.26
N LEU A 68 -10.79 3.10 -8.90
CA LEU A 68 -11.63 4.22 -8.42
C LEU A 68 -13.10 4.14 -8.90
N ARG A 69 -13.38 3.37 -9.97
CA ARG A 69 -14.68 3.36 -10.68
C ARG A 69 -15.88 3.12 -9.74
N ASN A 70 -15.71 2.23 -8.76
CA ASN A 70 -16.78 1.79 -7.85
C ASN A 70 -16.94 2.68 -6.59
N ALA A 71 -16.14 3.75 -6.48
CA ALA A 71 -16.18 4.69 -5.37
C ALA A 71 -16.29 6.16 -5.82
N GLY A 72 -16.42 6.43 -7.13
CA GLY A 72 -16.34 7.77 -7.72
C GLY A 72 -17.11 8.87 -6.97
N ARG A 73 -18.40 8.68 -6.69
CA ARG A 73 -19.20 9.69 -5.95
C ARG A 73 -18.68 9.92 -4.52
N ARG A 74 -18.26 8.88 -3.81
CA ARG A 74 -17.68 8.99 -2.45
C ARG A 74 -16.37 9.76 -2.50
N LEU A 75 -15.51 9.42 -3.45
CA LEU A 75 -14.19 10.02 -3.62
C LEU A 75 -14.27 11.48 -4.08
N PHE A 76 -15.21 11.82 -4.95
CA PHE A 76 -15.43 13.19 -5.41
C PHE A 76 -15.77 14.13 -4.24
N TRP A 77 -16.75 13.75 -3.41
CA TRP A 77 -17.11 14.56 -2.24
C TRP A 77 -16.01 14.57 -1.18
N LEU A 78 -15.29 13.46 -1.02
CA LEU A 78 -14.16 13.39 -0.10
C LEU A 78 -13.05 14.34 -0.53
N LEU A 79 -12.68 14.33 -1.81
CA LEU A 79 -11.68 15.22 -2.39
C LEU A 79 -12.00 16.69 -2.09
N ILE A 80 -13.25 17.12 -2.35
CA ILE A 80 -13.66 18.50 -2.10
C ILE A 80 -13.61 18.83 -0.61
N ALA A 81 -14.17 17.97 0.23
CA ALA A 81 -14.23 18.20 1.67
C ALA A 81 -12.83 18.22 2.30
N GLU A 82 -11.96 17.28 1.95
CA GLU A 82 -10.58 17.22 2.44
C GLU A 82 -9.74 18.38 1.92
N ALA A 83 -9.93 18.82 0.66
CA ALA A 83 -9.23 19.97 0.09
C ALA A 83 -9.68 21.32 0.68
N THR A 84 -10.79 21.37 1.41
CA THR A 84 -11.37 22.62 1.93
C THR A 84 -11.47 22.61 3.45
N ILE A 85 -12.29 21.72 4.02
CA ILE A 85 -12.59 21.68 5.46
C ILE A 85 -11.31 21.40 6.27
N THR A 86 -10.52 20.39 5.90
CA THR A 86 -9.31 20.03 6.66
C THR A 86 -8.29 21.21 6.68
N PRO A 87 -7.93 21.84 5.53
CA PRO A 87 -7.10 23.05 5.51
C PRO A 87 -7.68 24.23 6.28
N LEU A 88 -9.00 24.49 6.18
CA LEU A 88 -9.64 25.60 6.90
C LEU A 88 -9.55 25.42 8.41
N PHE A 89 -9.74 24.20 8.92
CA PHE A 89 -9.57 23.89 10.35
C PHE A 89 -8.13 24.14 10.80
N VAL A 90 -7.15 23.63 10.06
CA VAL A 90 -5.73 23.72 10.45
C VAL A 90 -5.21 25.15 10.29
N GLY A 91 -5.36 25.75 9.12
CA GLY A 91 -4.90 27.11 8.85
C GLY A 91 -5.62 28.13 9.71
N GLY A 92 -6.94 28.00 9.85
CA GLY A 92 -7.75 28.88 10.71
C GLY A 92 -7.36 28.80 12.18
N LEU A 93 -7.17 27.59 12.73
CA LEU A 93 -6.77 27.45 14.13
C LEU A 93 -5.35 27.99 14.37
N ILE A 94 -4.40 27.70 13.48
CA ILE A 94 -3.01 28.17 13.63
C ILE A 94 -2.97 29.70 13.59
N LEU A 95 -3.65 30.33 12.62
CA LEU A 95 -3.71 31.80 12.52
C LEU A 95 -4.43 32.45 13.70
N ALA A 96 -5.46 31.80 14.25
CA ALA A 96 -6.24 32.37 15.35
C ALA A 96 -5.58 32.18 16.72
N ALA A 97 -4.83 31.09 16.91
CA ALA A 97 -4.28 30.69 18.20
C ALA A 97 -2.78 30.98 18.37
N THR A 98 -2.10 31.42 17.30
CA THR A 98 -0.64 31.65 17.32
C THR A 98 -0.24 32.84 16.46
N ASP A 99 0.92 33.44 16.75
CA ASP A 99 1.53 34.49 15.92
C ASP A 99 2.33 33.92 14.74
N ALA A 100 2.00 32.70 14.31
CA ALA A 100 2.69 32.05 13.20
C ALA A 100 2.50 32.84 11.90
N PRO A 101 3.56 33.02 11.09
CA PRO A 101 3.45 33.73 9.84
C PRO A 101 2.46 33.03 8.89
N PRO A 102 1.63 33.76 8.13
CA PRO A 102 0.57 33.16 7.31
C PRO A 102 1.03 32.10 6.30
N ARG A 103 2.24 32.26 5.77
CA ARG A 103 2.88 31.25 4.91
C ARG A 103 3.07 29.91 5.61
N LEU A 104 3.42 29.88 6.91
CA LEU A 104 3.56 28.64 7.67
C LEU A 104 2.20 27.98 7.87
N ALA A 105 1.19 28.76 8.25
CA ALA A 105 -0.18 28.26 8.43
C ALA A 105 -0.74 27.66 7.12
N LEU A 106 -0.48 28.30 5.98
CA LEU A 106 -0.90 27.82 4.65
C LEU A 106 -0.23 26.50 4.26
N LEU A 107 1.08 26.36 4.50
CA LEU A 107 1.81 25.11 4.25
C LEU A 107 1.30 23.98 5.15
N LEU A 108 1.08 24.24 6.44
CA LEU A 108 0.53 23.25 7.38
C LEU A 108 -0.91 22.88 7.02
N ALA A 109 -1.73 23.85 6.63
CA ALA A 109 -3.12 23.63 6.22
C ALA A 109 -3.24 22.65 5.05
N THR A 110 -2.42 22.82 4.01
CA THR A 110 -2.43 21.93 2.84
C THR A 110 -1.79 20.58 3.14
N LEU A 111 -0.73 20.54 3.95
CA LEU A 111 -0.09 19.29 4.39
C LEU A 111 -1.01 18.40 5.23
N ALA A 112 -1.98 19.00 5.95
CA ALA A 112 -2.94 18.26 6.78
C ALA A 112 -3.79 17.25 5.99
N VAL A 113 -3.94 17.43 4.67
CA VAL A 113 -4.67 16.53 3.78
C VAL A 113 -3.99 15.16 3.63
N SER A 114 -2.67 15.07 3.81
CA SER A 114 -1.92 13.83 3.62
C SER A 114 -2.39 12.67 4.50
N THR A 115 -2.24 11.44 4.00
CA THR A 115 -2.58 10.18 4.72
C THR A 115 -1.62 9.06 4.33
N ALA A 116 -1.12 8.23 5.25
CA ALA A 116 -0.12 7.21 4.91
C ALA A 116 -0.71 5.98 4.19
N PRO A 117 -0.38 5.71 2.91
CA PRO A 117 -0.88 4.53 2.18
C PRO A 117 -0.33 3.22 2.72
N ALA A 118 0.99 3.15 2.93
CA ALA A 118 1.65 1.93 3.39
C ALA A 118 1.04 1.40 4.70
N THR A 119 0.83 2.28 5.68
CA THR A 119 0.22 1.94 6.98
C THR A 119 -1.20 1.40 6.82
N VAL A 120 -2.02 2.06 6.00
CA VAL A 120 -3.42 1.64 5.79
C VAL A 120 -3.48 0.31 5.06
N ILE A 121 -2.69 0.14 4.00
CA ILE A 121 -2.65 -1.10 3.21
C ILE A 121 -2.11 -2.26 4.06
N ALA A 122 -1.05 -2.03 4.84
CA ALA A 122 -0.51 -3.04 5.74
C ALA A 122 -1.55 -3.51 6.76
N LEU A 123 -2.30 -2.59 7.38
CA LEU A 123 -3.35 -2.94 8.33
C LEU A 123 -4.52 -3.68 7.68
N VAL A 124 -4.94 -3.27 6.49
CA VAL A 124 -5.99 -3.99 5.73
C VAL A 124 -5.54 -5.43 5.47
N ARG A 125 -4.27 -5.64 5.07
CA ARG A 125 -3.71 -6.98 4.85
C ARG A 125 -3.60 -7.78 6.14
N GLU A 126 -3.01 -7.21 7.18
CA GLU A 126 -2.81 -7.86 8.48
C GLU A 126 -4.13 -8.32 9.09
N THR A 127 -5.17 -7.48 8.99
CA THR A 127 -6.50 -7.79 9.52
C THR A 127 -7.40 -8.55 8.54
N ARG A 128 -6.87 -8.92 7.36
CA ARG A 128 -7.62 -9.57 6.27
C ARG A 128 -8.97 -8.90 6.01
N SER A 129 -8.96 -7.56 5.95
CA SER A 129 -10.18 -6.78 5.89
C SER A 129 -10.70 -6.64 4.46
N ARG A 130 -11.99 -6.83 4.22
CA ARG A 130 -12.60 -6.68 2.88
C ARG A 130 -14.03 -6.15 2.94
N GLY A 131 -14.36 -5.26 2.01
CA GLY A 131 -15.71 -4.75 1.82
C GLY A 131 -15.75 -3.34 1.23
N VAL A 132 -16.91 -2.69 1.31
CA VAL A 132 -17.15 -1.37 0.71
C VAL A 132 -16.38 -0.27 1.43
N PHE A 133 -16.20 -0.40 2.76
CA PHE A 133 -15.39 0.52 3.53
C PHE A 133 -13.92 0.42 3.15
N VAL A 134 -13.34 -0.78 3.13
CA VAL A 134 -11.94 -1.01 2.72
C VAL A 134 -11.69 -0.51 1.29
N LYS A 135 -12.57 -0.85 0.34
CA LYS A 135 -12.50 -0.37 -1.05
C LYS A 135 -12.50 1.16 -1.14
N THR A 136 -13.32 1.82 -0.31
CA THR A 136 -13.37 3.29 -0.26
C THR A 136 -12.13 3.86 0.41
N LEU A 137 -11.65 3.24 1.48
CA LEU A 137 -10.49 3.67 2.25
C LEU A 137 -9.21 3.63 1.40
N ILE A 138 -8.91 2.51 0.74
CA ILE A 138 -7.71 2.37 -0.10
C ILE A 138 -7.72 3.44 -1.21
N ALA A 139 -8.85 3.60 -1.90
CA ALA A 139 -9.01 4.59 -2.96
C ALA A 139 -8.92 6.04 -2.44
N ALA A 140 -9.47 6.30 -1.26
CA ALA A 140 -9.39 7.60 -0.59
C ALA A 140 -7.96 7.99 -0.26
N VAL A 141 -7.14 7.05 0.24
CA VAL A 141 -5.75 7.34 0.60
C VAL A 141 -4.92 7.70 -0.63
N ALA A 142 -5.11 7.01 -1.76
CA ALA A 142 -4.42 7.35 -3.01
C ALA A 142 -4.73 8.79 -3.47
N ILE A 143 -6.01 9.15 -3.49
CA ILE A 143 -6.46 10.49 -3.90
C ILE A 143 -5.95 11.56 -2.93
N ASN A 144 -6.10 11.35 -1.61
CA ASN A 144 -5.70 12.33 -0.60
C ASN A 144 -4.22 12.73 -0.72
N ASN A 145 -3.33 11.79 -1.01
CA ASN A 145 -1.90 12.10 -1.17
C ASN A 145 -1.62 12.91 -2.43
N MET A 146 -2.26 12.58 -3.55
CA MET A 146 -2.15 13.38 -4.78
C MET A 146 -2.67 14.80 -4.55
N SER A 147 -3.85 14.93 -3.96
CA SER A 147 -4.45 16.23 -3.64
C SER A 147 -3.58 17.02 -2.70
N CYS A 148 -2.99 16.38 -1.69
CA CYS A 148 -2.05 17.03 -0.78
C CYS A 148 -0.85 17.61 -1.53
N ILE A 149 -0.22 16.85 -2.43
CA ILE A 149 0.96 17.34 -3.19
C ILE A 149 0.57 18.53 -4.07
N PHE A 150 -0.54 18.45 -4.81
CA PHE A 150 -0.97 19.57 -5.66
C PHE A 150 -1.40 20.82 -4.87
N LEU A 151 -2.17 20.66 -3.79
CA LEU A 151 -2.55 21.78 -2.93
C LEU A 151 -1.33 22.40 -2.26
N PHE A 152 -0.36 21.57 -1.85
CA PHE A 152 0.88 22.05 -1.24
C PHE A 152 1.72 22.86 -2.22
N GLU A 153 1.83 22.44 -3.48
CA GLU A 153 2.53 23.23 -4.50
C GLU A 153 1.85 24.58 -4.76
N LEU A 154 0.52 24.62 -4.75
CA LEU A 154 -0.22 25.89 -4.83
C LEU A 154 0.03 26.77 -3.61
N ALA A 155 -0.01 26.19 -2.41
CA ALA A 155 0.31 26.88 -1.16
C ALA A 155 1.75 27.42 -1.15
N ARG A 156 2.72 26.66 -1.66
CA ARG A 156 4.12 27.06 -1.77
C ARG A 156 4.29 28.20 -2.78
N SER A 157 3.63 28.10 -3.93
CA SER A 157 3.65 29.18 -4.94
C SER A 157 3.05 30.48 -4.38
N ALA A 158 1.90 30.40 -3.71
CA ALA A 158 1.28 31.55 -3.04
C ALA A 158 2.14 32.07 -1.88
N GLY A 159 2.71 31.19 -1.07
CA GLY A 159 3.54 31.55 0.09
C GLY A 159 4.81 32.33 -0.26
N ARG A 160 5.38 32.11 -1.46
CA ARG A 160 6.52 32.90 -1.98
C ARG A 160 6.16 34.39 -2.17
N LEU A 161 4.90 34.67 -2.48
CA LEU A 161 4.37 36.04 -2.63
C LEU A 161 3.95 36.70 -1.32
N MET A 162 3.99 35.94 -0.23
CA MET A 162 3.79 36.44 1.13
C MET A 162 5.13 36.69 1.83
N GLY A 163 6.24 36.63 1.08
CA GLY A 163 7.59 36.83 1.58
C GLY A 163 7.92 38.31 1.81
N PRO A 164 8.93 38.60 2.68
CA PRO A 164 9.37 39.97 2.90
C PRO A 164 9.81 40.65 1.58
N GLY A 165 9.33 41.86 1.31
CA GLY A 165 9.70 42.65 0.13
C GLY A 165 8.83 42.43 -1.12
N THR A 166 7.77 41.63 -1.04
CA THR A 166 6.78 41.50 -2.12
C THR A 166 5.63 42.49 -1.94
N ASP A 167 5.34 43.28 -2.97
CA ASP A 167 4.22 44.20 -2.97
C ASP A 167 2.92 43.47 -3.36
N LEU A 168 2.17 43.03 -2.35
CA LEU A 168 0.92 42.27 -2.50
C LEU A 168 -0.15 43.03 -3.32
N ALA A 169 -0.06 44.36 -3.42
CA ALA A 169 -0.97 45.16 -4.23
C ALA A 169 -0.67 45.08 -5.74
N ALA A 170 0.55 44.72 -6.13
CA ALA A 170 1.00 44.65 -7.52
C ALA A 170 0.74 43.28 -8.19
N VAL A 171 0.36 42.26 -7.42
CA VAL A 171 0.21 40.88 -7.90
C VAL A 171 -1.25 40.44 -7.83
N SER A 172 -1.88 40.24 -9.00
CA SER A 172 -3.24 39.72 -9.07
C SER A 172 -3.30 38.27 -8.62
N ALA A 173 -4.22 37.94 -7.72
CA ALA A 173 -4.46 36.55 -7.27
C ALA A 173 -4.78 35.61 -8.45
N ALA A 174 -5.40 36.13 -9.53
CA ALA A 174 -5.66 35.37 -10.74
C ALA A 174 -4.36 34.99 -11.46
N ASP A 175 -3.38 35.89 -11.53
CA ASP A 175 -2.10 35.64 -12.21
C ASP A 175 -1.28 34.58 -11.46
N VAL A 176 -1.31 34.62 -10.13
CA VAL A 176 -0.68 33.60 -9.28
C VAL A 176 -1.30 32.23 -9.54
N LEU A 177 -2.62 32.16 -9.59
CA LEU A 177 -3.33 30.91 -9.82
C LEU A 177 -3.03 30.37 -11.22
N VAL A 178 -3.10 31.22 -12.25
CA VAL A 178 -2.82 30.84 -13.64
C VAL A 178 -1.38 30.37 -13.81
N THR A 179 -0.40 31.11 -13.29
CA THR A 179 1.02 30.73 -13.37
C THR A 179 1.30 29.42 -12.62
N SER A 180 0.72 29.24 -11.43
CA SER A 180 0.89 28.01 -10.64
C SER A 180 0.24 26.79 -11.33
N MET A 181 -0.97 26.96 -11.87
CA MET A 181 -1.65 25.94 -12.68
C MET A 181 -0.87 25.61 -13.95
N GLY A 182 -0.30 26.62 -14.62
CA GLY A 182 0.55 26.42 -15.79
C GLY A 182 1.79 25.58 -15.47
N ARG A 183 2.50 25.91 -14.39
CA ARG A 183 3.69 25.14 -13.93
C ARG A 183 3.34 23.72 -13.52
N LEU A 184 2.22 23.53 -12.82
CA LEU A 184 1.73 22.18 -12.48
C LEU A 184 1.35 21.39 -13.74
N GLY A 185 0.68 22.02 -14.71
CA GLY A 185 0.37 21.41 -16.00
C GLY A 185 1.62 20.95 -16.74
N GLN A 186 2.68 21.78 -16.78
CA GLN A 186 3.96 21.40 -17.37
C GLN A 186 4.62 20.21 -16.66
N ALA A 187 4.62 20.18 -15.31
CA ALA A 187 5.13 19.05 -14.55
C ALA A 187 4.35 17.76 -14.87
N VAL A 188 3.02 17.84 -14.95
CA VAL A 188 2.17 16.71 -15.33
C VAL A 188 2.51 16.21 -16.75
N ILE A 189 2.68 17.12 -17.71
CA ILE A 189 3.06 16.79 -19.09
C ILE A 189 4.41 16.07 -19.13
N ILE A 190 5.41 16.57 -18.40
CA ILE A 190 6.75 15.94 -18.33
C ILE A 190 6.64 14.51 -17.82
N GLY A 191 5.96 14.30 -16.69
CA GLY A 191 5.78 12.97 -16.12
C GLY A 191 5.04 12.00 -17.06
N ALA A 192 3.98 12.48 -17.72
CA ALA A 192 3.21 11.69 -18.68
C ALA A 192 4.03 11.32 -19.93
N ALA A 193 4.83 12.26 -20.45
CA ALA A 193 5.71 12.02 -21.59
C ALA A 193 6.80 10.99 -21.25
N MET A 194 7.41 11.10 -20.06
CA MET A 194 8.41 10.14 -19.57
C MET A 194 7.80 8.75 -19.34
N ALA A 195 6.57 8.67 -18.82
CA ALA A 195 5.84 7.42 -18.68
C ALA A 195 5.57 6.75 -20.04
N ALA A 196 5.12 7.53 -21.03
CA ALA A 196 4.89 7.04 -22.39
C ALA A 196 6.18 6.58 -23.06
N LEU A 197 7.27 7.34 -22.92
CA LEU A 197 8.60 6.95 -23.41
C LEU A 197 9.07 5.63 -22.78
N ASN A 198 8.97 5.53 -21.46
CA ASN A 198 9.32 4.31 -20.73
C ASN A 198 8.49 3.12 -21.20
N HIS A 199 7.18 3.30 -21.41
CA HIS A 199 6.30 2.29 -21.94
C HIS A 199 6.70 1.84 -23.36
N ILE A 200 6.98 2.78 -24.27
CA ILE A 200 7.42 2.47 -25.64
C ILE A 200 8.75 1.70 -25.65
N ILE A 201 9.71 2.09 -24.83
CA ILE A 201 11.01 1.39 -24.72
C ILE A 201 10.79 -0.01 -24.14
N THR A 202 9.94 -0.12 -23.12
CA THR A 202 9.59 -1.40 -22.48
C THR A 202 8.97 -2.39 -23.48
N LEU A 203 8.16 -1.92 -24.43
CA LEU A 203 7.62 -2.77 -25.49
C LEU A 203 8.69 -3.28 -26.47
N ARG A 204 9.85 -2.63 -26.55
CA ARG A 204 10.95 -2.99 -27.45
C ARG A 204 12.07 -3.79 -26.77
N VAL A 205 12.11 -3.82 -25.44
CA VAL A 205 13.17 -4.49 -24.65
C VAL A 205 12.63 -5.78 -24.01
N LEU A 206 13.23 -6.93 -24.36
CA LEU A 206 12.71 -8.27 -24.03
C LEU A 206 13.16 -8.89 -22.68
N ARG A 207 13.93 -8.20 -21.82
CA ARG A 207 14.45 -8.79 -20.56
C ARG A 207 14.01 -8.03 -19.31
N SER A 208 13.53 -8.77 -18.31
CA SER A 208 13.01 -8.27 -17.01
C SER A 208 14.03 -7.41 -16.24
N GLU A 209 15.28 -7.86 -16.12
CA GLU A 209 16.36 -7.15 -15.41
C GLU A 209 16.60 -5.72 -15.93
N ARG A 210 16.41 -5.50 -17.24
CA ARG A 210 16.61 -4.18 -17.85
C ARG A 210 15.47 -3.21 -17.55
N LEU A 211 14.30 -3.71 -17.13
CA LEU A 211 13.13 -2.89 -16.82
C LEU A 211 13.28 -2.17 -15.49
N THR A 212 13.96 -2.79 -14.52
CA THR A 212 14.33 -2.16 -13.25
C THR A 212 15.24 -0.96 -13.49
N THR A 213 16.33 -1.18 -14.23
CA THR A 213 17.28 -0.12 -14.59
C THR A 213 16.61 0.99 -15.38
N LEU A 214 15.75 0.64 -16.34
CA LEU A 214 15.01 1.62 -17.12
C LEU A 214 14.05 2.46 -16.26
N SER A 215 13.41 1.86 -15.26
CA SER A 215 12.51 2.57 -14.34
C SER A 215 13.28 3.58 -13.48
N VAL A 216 14.45 3.20 -12.95
CA VAL A 216 15.33 4.12 -12.19
C VAL A 216 15.86 5.25 -13.07
N VAL A 217 16.27 4.95 -14.31
CA VAL A 217 16.73 5.97 -15.26
C VAL A 217 15.60 6.94 -15.60
N THR A 218 14.39 6.43 -15.88
CA THR A 218 13.21 7.24 -16.17
C THR A 218 12.85 8.15 -14.99
N LEU A 219 12.93 7.62 -13.77
CA LEU A 219 12.72 8.36 -12.53
C LEU A 219 13.69 9.55 -12.42
N LEU A 220 15.01 9.29 -12.54
CA LEU A 220 16.05 10.31 -12.45
C LEU A 220 15.94 11.35 -13.56
N LEU A 221 15.68 10.92 -14.81
CA LEU A 221 15.47 11.83 -15.93
C LEU A 221 14.24 12.71 -15.75
N THR A 222 13.15 12.17 -15.21
CA THR A 222 11.93 12.93 -14.94
C THR A 222 12.20 14.02 -13.90
N PHE A 223 12.87 13.67 -12.80
CA PHE A 223 13.26 14.63 -11.77
C PHE A 223 14.20 15.70 -12.33
N GLY A 224 15.25 15.29 -13.06
CA GLY A 224 16.24 16.19 -13.64
C GLY A 224 15.64 17.14 -14.67
N LEU A 225 14.78 16.65 -15.56
CA LEU A 225 14.12 17.47 -16.58
C LEU A 225 13.14 18.48 -15.95
N ALA A 226 12.35 18.05 -14.97
CA ALA A 226 11.47 18.94 -14.23
C ALA A 226 12.26 20.05 -13.52
N SER A 227 13.38 19.69 -12.89
CA SER A 227 14.28 20.66 -12.24
C SER A 227 14.90 21.63 -13.25
N PHE A 228 15.32 21.14 -14.41
CA PHE A 228 15.90 21.95 -15.49
C PHE A 228 14.92 22.97 -16.07
N VAL A 229 13.64 22.60 -16.19
CA VAL A 229 12.55 23.49 -16.67
C VAL A 229 11.96 24.33 -15.54
N GLU A 230 12.52 24.26 -14.33
CA GLU A 230 12.07 25.00 -13.14
C GLU A 230 10.60 24.75 -12.75
N VAL A 231 10.11 23.52 -12.97
CA VAL A 231 8.80 23.05 -12.52
C VAL A 231 8.94 22.03 -11.38
N SER A 232 7.85 21.71 -10.68
CA SER A 232 7.91 20.80 -9.52
C SER A 232 8.37 19.39 -9.92
N PRO A 233 9.54 18.92 -9.45
CA PRO A 233 10.01 17.56 -9.73
C PRO A 233 9.12 16.51 -9.06
N LEU A 234 8.63 16.80 -7.85
CA LEU A 234 7.73 15.91 -7.12
C LEU A 234 6.41 15.69 -7.88
N ALA A 235 5.81 16.75 -8.42
CA ALA A 235 4.59 16.65 -9.22
C ALA A 235 4.82 15.91 -10.55
N ALA A 236 5.98 16.11 -11.18
CA ALA A 236 6.34 15.39 -12.40
C ALA A 236 6.53 13.89 -12.15
N CYS A 237 7.24 13.52 -11.08
CA CYS A 237 7.39 12.12 -10.65
C CYS A 237 6.05 11.50 -10.24
N LEU A 238 5.16 12.26 -9.59
CA LEU A 238 3.80 11.80 -9.32
C LEU A 238 3.04 11.48 -10.62
N SER A 239 3.08 12.39 -11.61
CA SER A 239 2.45 12.17 -12.91
C SER A 239 3.03 10.94 -13.63
N LEU A 240 4.35 10.75 -13.59
CA LEU A 240 5.01 9.55 -14.10
C LEU A 240 4.40 8.27 -13.48
N GLY A 241 4.30 8.19 -12.16
CA GLY A 241 3.74 7.03 -11.47
C GLY A 241 2.26 6.76 -11.81
N VAL A 242 1.44 7.82 -11.86
CA VAL A 242 0.02 7.73 -12.26
C VAL A 242 -0.11 7.17 -13.67
N VAL A 243 0.57 7.78 -14.64
CA VAL A 243 0.43 7.42 -16.05
C VAL A 243 1.00 6.02 -16.31
N GLN A 244 2.16 5.70 -15.73
CA GLN A 244 2.80 4.39 -15.88
C GLN A 244 1.91 3.25 -15.39
N THR A 245 1.27 3.40 -14.24
CA THR A 245 0.38 2.39 -13.64
C THR A 245 -0.87 2.16 -14.48
N ASN A 246 -1.40 3.21 -15.12
CA ASN A 246 -2.63 3.12 -15.90
C ASN A 246 -2.40 2.71 -17.37
N LEU A 247 -1.18 2.84 -17.90
CA LEU A 247 -0.84 2.41 -19.28
C LEU A 247 -0.48 0.92 -19.39
N SER A 248 0.04 0.28 -18.33
CA SER A 248 0.55 -1.10 -18.42
C SER A 248 0.00 -2.03 -17.32
N PRO A 249 -1.27 -2.51 -17.45
CA PRO A 249 -1.91 -3.35 -16.43
C PRO A 249 -1.18 -4.68 -16.18
N LEU A 250 -0.64 -5.31 -17.23
CA LEU A 250 0.09 -6.59 -17.14
C LEU A 250 1.51 -6.44 -16.58
N ARG A 251 2.03 -5.21 -16.45
CA ARG A 251 3.38 -4.92 -15.92
C ARG A 251 3.37 -4.06 -14.66
N GLU A 252 2.19 -3.79 -14.09
CA GLU A 252 2.00 -3.17 -12.77
C GLU A 252 2.91 -3.87 -11.72
N ARG A 253 3.04 -5.20 -11.86
CA ARG A 253 3.88 -6.09 -11.05
C ARG A 253 5.38 -5.76 -11.09
N LEU A 254 5.92 -5.30 -12.23
CA LEU A 254 7.35 -5.03 -12.36
C LEU A 254 7.77 -3.74 -11.66
N VAL A 255 6.91 -2.72 -11.71
CA VAL A 255 7.20 -1.41 -11.10
C VAL A 255 7.02 -1.49 -9.59
N ASP A 256 5.93 -2.13 -9.14
CA ASP A 256 5.68 -2.36 -7.72
C ASP A 256 6.76 -3.28 -7.11
N ALA A 257 7.13 -4.38 -7.78
CA ALA A 257 8.20 -5.26 -7.29
C ALA A 257 9.57 -4.57 -7.27
N VAL A 258 9.88 -3.75 -8.28
CA VAL A 258 11.16 -3.04 -8.34
C VAL A 258 11.31 -2.03 -7.22
N PHE A 259 10.24 -1.33 -6.84
CA PHE A 259 10.33 -0.31 -5.80
C PHE A 259 10.03 -0.84 -4.39
N ALA A 260 9.33 -1.97 -4.26
CA ALA A 260 9.00 -2.58 -2.97
C ALA A 260 10.23 -2.91 -2.12
N ASP A 261 11.30 -3.42 -2.73
CA ASP A 261 12.53 -3.78 -2.00
C ASP A 261 13.34 -2.55 -1.55
N PHE A 262 13.22 -1.44 -2.29
CA PHE A 262 13.97 -0.21 -2.01
C PHE A 262 13.22 0.77 -1.09
N GLU A 263 11.89 0.75 -1.09
CA GLU A 263 11.05 1.71 -0.37
C GLU A 263 11.40 1.77 1.14
N PRO A 264 11.50 0.66 1.90
CA PRO A 264 11.84 0.72 3.32
C PRO A 264 13.22 1.32 3.60
N VAL A 265 14.20 1.00 2.74
CA VAL A 265 15.57 1.51 2.85
C VAL A 265 15.61 3.00 2.57
N ILE A 266 14.90 3.45 1.53
CA ILE A 266 14.87 4.85 1.13
C ILE A 266 14.08 5.68 2.14
N LEU A 267 12.97 5.17 2.66
CA LEU A 267 12.26 5.81 3.78
C LEU A 267 13.17 5.93 5.01
N CYS A 268 13.96 4.90 5.34
CA CYS A 268 14.91 4.98 6.45
C CYS A 268 15.95 6.09 6.23
N VAL A 269 16.55 6.17 5.04
CA VAL A 269 17.48 7.24 4.67
C VAL A 269 16.78 8.59 4.81
N PHE A 270 15.55 8.68 4.31
CA PHE A 270 14.76 9.88 4.27
C PHE A 270 14.40 10.42 5.65
N PHE A 271 13.90 9.57 6.55
CA PHE A 271 13.62 9.96 7.94
C PHE A 271 14.89 10.34 8.70
N THR A 272 16.02 9.69 8.37
CA THR A 272 17.32 10.07 8.93
C THR A 272 17.72 11.47 8.44
N LEU A 273 17.68 11.73 7.13
CA LEU A 273 18.00 13.06 6.56
C LEU A 273 17.10 14.17 7.11
N ALA A 274 15.80 13.91 7.24
CA ALA A 274 14.89 14.88 7.84
C ALA A 274 15.26 15.21 9.30
N GLY A 275 15.76 14.22 10.04
CA GLY A 275 16.29 14.41 11.40
C GLY A 275 17.58 15.23 11.47
N LEU A 276 18.45 15.19 10.45
CA LEU A 276 19.69 16.00 10.42
C LEU A 276 19.38 17.50 10.49
N HIS A 277 18.27 17.92 9.88
CA HIS A 277 17.83 19.32 9.82
C HIS A 277 17.04 19.77 11.05
N LEU A 278 16.79 18.89 12.03
CA LEU A 278 15.98 19.23 13.20
C LEU A 278 16.85 19.87 14.28
N SER A 279 16.55 21.12 14.64
CA SER A 279 17.17 21.83 15.77
C SER A 279 16.37 21.62 17.06
N LEU A 280 17.05 21.19 18.14
CA LEU A 280 16.41 20.93 19.44
C LEU A 280 15.90 22.22 20.13
N SER A 281 16.50 23.37 19.81
CA SER A 281 16.13 24.67 20.36
C SER A 281 14.80 25.18 19.81
N GLN A 282 14.53 25.01 18.51
CA GLN A 282 13.27 25.43 17.88
C GLN A 282 12.17 24.37 17.98
N ALA A 283 12.52 23.11 18.24
CA ALA A 283 11.54 22.06 18.53
C ALA A 283 10.63 22.42 19.73
N ALA A 284 11.16 23.11 20.75
CA ALA A 284 10.37 23.60 21.88
C ALA A 284 9.37 24.69 21.48
N ALA A 285 9.76 25.62 20.61
CA ALA A 285 8.87 26.67 20.08
C ALA A 285 7.82 26.10 19.11
N GLY A 286 8.19 25.07 18.32
CA GLY A 286 7.28 24.36 17.43
C GLY A 286 6.29 23.43 18.14
N GLY A 287 6.54 23.05 19.41
CA GLY A 287 5.73 22.06 20.12
C GLY A 287 4.26 22.45 20.28
N MET A 288 3.96 23.72 20.59
CA MET A 288 2.58 24.20 20.69
C MET A 288 1.88 24.18 19.32
N ILE A 289 2.57 24.65 18.27
CA ILE A 289 2.05 24.63 16.90
C ILE A 289 1.82 23.18 16.45
N ALA A 290 2.71 22.25 16.81
CA ALA A 290 2.57 20.83 16.50
C ALA A 290 1.35 20.20 17.16
N LEU A 291 1.09 20.54 18.43
CA LEU A 291 -0.10 20.10 19.14
C LEU A 291 -1.37 20.65 18.49
N LEU A 292 -1.42 21.95 18.21
CA LEU A 292 -2.56 22.58 17.54
C LEU A 292 -2.79 21.99 16.14
N PHE A 293 -1.72 21.76 15.38
CA PHE A 293 -1.76 21.09 14.09
C PHE A 293 -2.36 19.69 14.20
N LEU A 294 -1.89 18.87 15.14
CA LEU A 294 -2.38 17.51 15.35
C LEU A 294 -3.87 17.47 15.69
N LEU A 295 -4.32 18.34 16.62
CA LEU A 295 -5.71 18.42 17.04
C LEU A 295 -6.61 18.93 15.90
N ALA A 296 -6.21 20.01 15.23
CA ALA A 296 -6.97 20.58 14.12
C ALA A 296 -7.06 19.63 12.94
N ARG A 297 -5.95 18.95 12.60
CA ARG A 297 -5.92 17.95 11.53
C ARG A 297 -6.85 16.78 11.88
N GLY A 298 -6.77 16.25 13.11
CA GLY A 298 -7.64 15.18 13.56
C GLY A 298 -9.12 15.57 13.43
N ALA A 299 -9.51 16.70 14.01
CA ALA A 299 -10.87 17.22 13.90
C ALA A 299 -11.30 17.45 12.44
N GLY A 300 -10.44 18.09 11.65
CA GLY A 300 -10.66 18.36 10.23
C GLY A 300 -10.93 17.09 9.44
N LYS A 301 -10.09 16.05 9.60
CA LYS A 301 -10.24 14.72 8.98
C LYS A 301 -11.55 14.04 9.36
N LEU A 302 -11.92 14.10 10.65
CA LEU A 302 -13.15 13.50 11.14
C LEU A 302 -14.39 14.20 10.55
N VAL A 303 -14.38 15.53 10.52
CA VAL A 303 -15.50 16.34 10.02
C VAL A 303 -15.59 16.25 8.49
N SER A 304 -14.48 16.43 7.77
CA SER A 304 -14.44 16.43 6.31
C SER A 304 -14.91 15.10 5.73
N ALA A 305 -14.39 13.98 6.24
CA ALA A 305 -14.80 12.64 5.81
C ALA A 305 -16.28 12.38 6.12
N ARG A 306 -16.78 12.80 7.29
CA ARG A 306 -18.19 12.61 7.67
C ARG A 306 -19.12 13.41 6.76
N VAL A 307 -18.82 14.69 6.53
CA VAL A 307 -19.58 15.57 5.62
C VAL A 307 -19.58 14.99 4.21
N ALA A 308 -18.42 14.61 3.69
CA ALA A 308 -18.28 14.00 2.37
C ALA A 308 -19.13 12.74 2.22
N MET A 309 -19.07 11.83 3.19
CA MET A 309 -19.81 10.57 3.15
C MET A 309 -21.33 10.75 3.32
N ILE A 310 -21.77 11.82 3.99
CA ILE A 310 -23.20 12.20 4.02
C ILE A 310 -23.64 12.66 2.63
N LEU A 311 -22.92 13.59 2.00
CA LEU A 311 -23.23 14.11 0.66
C LEU A 311 -23.17 13.03 -0.42
N ALA A 312 -22.27 12.07 -0.25
CA ALA A 312 -22.14 10.90 -1.13
C ALA A 312 -23.25 9.86 -0.94
N GLY A 313 -24.10 9.97 0.09
CA GLY A 313 -25.11 8.95 0.40
C GLY A 313 -24.51 7.62 0.85
N ALA A 314 -23.30 7.63 1.43
CA ALA A 314 -22.61 6.42 1.84
C ALA A 314 -23.29 5.75 3.05
N THR A 315 -23.10 4.44 3.15
CA THR A 315 -23.62 3.62 4.27
C THR A 315 -23.07 4.09 5.61
N HIS A 316 -23.79 3.78 6.69
CA HIS A 316 -23.42 4.16 8.04
C HIS A 316 -22.00 3.69 8.42
N ARG A 317 -21.65 2.46 8.02
CA ARG A 317 -20.32 1.85 8.23
C ARG A 317 -19.20 2.68 7.60
N VAL A 318 -19.39 3.15 6.36
CA VAL A 318 -18.39 4.00 5.69
C VAL A 318 -18.34 5.40 6.31
N ARG A 319 -19.52 5.99 6.56
CA ARG A 319 -19.66 7.36 7.06
C ARG A 319 -19.00 7.60 8.42
N GLN A 320 -19.11 6.64 9.33
CA GLN A 320 -18.57 6.81 10.69
C GLN A 320 -17.08 6.45 10.82
N ASN A 321 -16.59 5.55 9.97
CA ASN A 321 -15.25 4.98 10.14
C ASN A 321 -14.19 5.57 9.20
N LEU A 322 -14.58 6.28 8.12
CA LEU A 322 -13.62 6.79 7.14
C LEU A 322 -12.69 7.85 7.72
N GLY A 323 -13.20 8.83 8.46
CA GLY A 323 -12.38 9.90 9.05
C GLY A 323 -11.24 9.37 9.95
N PRO A 324 -11.55 8.56 10.98
CA PRO A 324 -10.52 7.96 11.84
C PRO A 324 -9.51 7.10 11.08
N ALA A 325 -9.94 6.39 10.03
CA ALA A 325 -9.05 5.56 9.22
C ALA A 325 -8.07 6.35 8.32
N LEU A 326 -8.32 7.65 8.13
CA LEU A 326 -7.47 8.57 7.35
C LEU A 326 -6.48 9.37 8.23
N LEU A 327 -6.38 9.07 9.52
CA LEU A 327 -5.43 9.71 10.43
C LEU A 327 -3.95 9.36 10.21
N PRO A 328 -3.54 8.14 9.77
CA PRO A 328 -2.13 7.83 9.54
C PRO A 328 -1.42 8.88 8.67
N GLN A 329 -0.15 9.18 8.93
CA GLN A 329 0.63 10.18 8.18
C GLN A 329 2.13 9.84 8.22
N ALA A 330 2.77 9.73 7.05
CA ALA A 330 4.16 9.29 6.92
C ALA A 330 4.89 9.92 5.72
N GLY A 331 5.33 9.11 4.75
CA GLY A 331 6.29 9.46 3.70
C GLY A 331 6.02 10.75 2.93
N VAL A 332 4.77 11.01 2.50
CA VAL A 332 4.42 12.24 1.77
C VAL A 332 4.67 13.49 2.60
N ALA A 333 4.30 13.49 3.88
CA ALA A 333 4.45 14.66 4.74
C ALA A 333 5.93 15.03 4.91
N VAL A 334 6.79 14.02 5.11
CA VAL A 334 8.23 14.24 5.18
C VAL A 334 8.80 14.62 3.80
N GLY A 335 8.23 14.10 2.70
CA GLY A 335 8.44 14.55 1.30
C GLY A 335 8.40 16.07 1.17
N LEU A 336 7.33 16.64 1.70
CA LEU A 336 7.06 18.07 1.65
C LEU A 336 7.95 18.88 2.60
N VAL A 337 8.44 18.30 3.70
CA VAL A 337 9.45 18.93 4.58
C VAL A 337 10.73 19.23 3.82
N ILE A 338 11.25 18.21 3.13
CA ILE A 338 12.48 18.36 2.35
C ILE A 338 12.29 19.38 1.23
N LEU A 339 11.14 19.36 0.56
CA LEU A 339 10.84 20.34 -0.48
C LEU A 339 10.94 21.78 0.06
N ILE A 340 10.43 22.05 1.26
CA ILE A 340 10.52 23.36 1.89
C ILE A 340 11.94 23.69 2.38
N GLN A 341 12.67 22.71 2.91
CA GLN A 341 14.08 22.89 3.30
C GLN A 341 14.97 23.27 2.11
N SER A 342 14.67 22.74 0.92
CA SER A 342 15.37 23.08 -0.32
C SER A 342 14.96 24.41 -0.95
N ASP A 343 13.97 25.13 -0.39
CA ASP A 343 13.43 26.37 -0.96
C ASP A 343 13.82 27.60 -0.11
N PRO A 344 14.83 28.39 -0.53
CA PRO A 344 15.32 29.53 0.24
C PRO A 344 14.26 30.59 0.55
N ALA A 345 13.20 30.68 -0.26
CA ALA A 345 12.09 31.62 -0.03
C ALA A 345 11.37 31.38 1.31
N PHE A 346 11.52 30.18 1.88
CA PHE A 346 10.90 29.76 3.14
C PHE A 346 11.86 29.71 4.32
N GLY A 347 13.10 30.20 4.20
CA GLY A 347 14.15 30.09 5.23
C GLY A 347 13.67 30.37 6.67
N ALA A 348 12.95 31.48 6.88
CA ALA A 348 12.45 31.87 8.20
C ALA A 348 11.29 31.01 8.76
N VAL A 349 10.78 30.01 8.04
CA VAL A 349 9.76 29.06 8.53
C VAL A 349 10.19 27.59 8.39
N GLN A 350 11.33 27.30 7.74
CA GLN A 350 11.80 25.94 7.46
C GLN A 350 11.94 25.09 8.73
N GLU A 351 12.60 25.63 9.75
CA GLU A 351 12.86 24.91 11.00
C GLU A 351 11.56 24.59 11.76
N ILE A 352 10.70 25.59 11.95
CA ILE A 352 9.41 25.40 12.63
C ILE A 352 8.51 24.43 11.84
N PHE A 353 8.44 24.56 10.51
CA PHE A 353 7.69 23.64 9.66
C PHE A 353 8.19 22.20 9.80
N THR A 354 9.51 22.01 9.73
CA THR A 354 10.16 20.70 9.91
C THR A 354 9.81 20.09 11.27
N ALA A 355 9.99 20.86 12.35
CA ALA A 355 9.72 20.40 13.70
C ALA A 355 8.25 19.99 13.90
N VAL A 356 7.31 20.80 13.42
CA VAL A 356 5.87 20.52 13.49
C VAL A 356 5.52 19.23 12.75
N VAL A 357 5.98 19.10 11.50
CA VAL A 357 5.63 17.96 10.65
C VAL A 357 6.25 16.66 11.17
N LEU A 358 7.53 16.65 11.56
CA LEU A 358 8.19 15.45 12.08
C LEU A 358 7.59 15.01 13.41
N THR A 359 7.22 15.95 14.28
CA THR A 359 6.48 15.65 15.52
C THR A 359 5.13 15.02 15.18
N ALA A 360 4.39 15.61 14.24
CA ALA A 360 3.09 15.11 13.85
C ALA A 360 3.14 13.72 13.21
N VAL A 361 4.12 13.46 12.34
CA VAL A 361 4.39 12.15 11.75
C VAL A 361 4.69 11.13 12.85
N THR A 362 5.58 11.46 13.79
CA THR A 362 5.94 10.56 14.89
C THR A 362 4.73 10.18 15.75
N VAL A 363 3.87 11.14 16.08
CA VAL A 363 2.64 10.88 16.86
C VAL A 363 1.64 10.07 16.03
N ASN A 364 1.45 10.39 14.75
CA ASN A 364 0.50 9.72 13.88
C ASN A 364 0.94 8.30 13.46
N GLU A 365 2.23 7.97 13.55
CA GLU A 365 2.71 6.59 13.42
C GLU A 365 2.25 5.69 14.59
N ILE A 366 1.86 6.27 15.73
CA ILE A 366 1.27 5.52 16.86
C ILE A 366 -0.26 5.60 16.82
N VAL A 367 -0.79 6.82 16.73
CA VAL A 367 -2.24 7.07 16.81
C VAL A 367 -2.96 6.60 15.54
N GLY A 368 -2.33 6.78 14.37
CA GLY A 368 -2.89 6.44 13.07
C GLY A 368 -3.23 4.96 12.94
N PRO A 369 -2.26 4.03 13.10
CA PRO A 369 -2.55 2.61 12.98
C PRO A 369 -3.63 2.12 13.95
N LEU A 370 -3.61 2.63 15.19
CA LEU A 370 -4.62 2.31 16.19
C LEU A 370 -6.02 2.76 15.74
N ALA A 371 -6.15 4.01 15.29
CA ALA A 371 -7.41 4.56 14.81
C ALA A 371 -7.94 3.82 13.58
N THR A 372 -7.07 3.49 12.62
CA THR A 372 -7.42 2.72 11.43
C THR A 372 -7.85 1.29 11.79
N ARG A 373 -7.16 0.61 12.70
CA ARG A 373 -7.54 -0.74 13.16
C ARG A 373 -8.91 -0.73 13.85
N VAL A 374 -9.17 0.24 14.72
CA VAL A 374 -10.48 0.41 15.36
C VAL A 374 -11.58 0.69 14.34
N ALA A 375 -11.30 1.52 13.33
CA ALA A 375 -12.24 1.82 12.26
C ALA A 375 -12.57 0.58 11.39
N LEU A 376 -11.57 -0.25 11.08
CA LEU A 376 -11.75 -1.54 10.39
C LEU A 376 -12.60 -2.51 11.22
N GLY A 377 -12.36 -2.59 12.54
CA GLY A 377 -13.19 -3.42 13.42
C GLY A 377 -14.65 -2.96 13.48
N ARG A 378 -14.86 -1.65 13.64
CA ARG A 378 -16.21 -1.04 13.69
C ARG A 378 -16.95 -1.07 12.36
N SER A 379 -16.26 -1.19 11.22
CA SER A 379 -16.93 -1.37 9.93
C SER A 379 -17.49 -2.78 9.76
N GLY A 380 -17.03 -3.75 10.57
CA GLY A 380 -17.38 -5.17 10.45
C GLY A 380 -16.76 -5.82 9.21
N GLU A 381 -15.65 -5.28 8.70
CA GLU A 381 -14.97 -5.79 7.51
C GLU A 381 -13.69 -6.57 7.82
N ILE A 382 -13.27 -6.68 9.09
CA ILE A 382 -12.13 -7.53 9.52
C ILE A 382 -12.44 -9.00 9.27
N GLY A 383 -11.45 -9.73 8.76
CA GLY A 383 -11.55 -11.17 8.49
C GLY A 383 -12.51 -11.55 7.35
N GLN A 384 -12.99 -10.57 6.58
CA GLN A 384 -13.90 -10.78 5.46
C GLN A 384 -13.15 -11.05 4.14
N ASP A 385 -11.82 -10.96 4.12
CA ASP A 385 -11.06 -11.40 2.96
C ASP A 385 -11.05 -12.93 2.89
N ARG A 386 -11.24 -13.47 1.68
CA ARG A 386 -11.34 -14.91 1.47
C ARG A 386 -10.02 -15.58 1.86
N ALA A 387 -10.09 -16.77 2.45
CA ALA A 387 -8.92 -17.62 2.62
C ALA A 387 -8.27 -17.87 1.25
N ARG A 388 -6.96 -17.63 1.14
CA ARG A 388 -6.20 -17.84 -0.09
C ARG A 388 -5.79 -19.31 -0.17
N LEU A 389 -5.84 -19.91 -1.37
CA LEU A 389 -5.27 -21.25 -1.62
C LEU A 389 -3.83 -21.36 -1.12
N VAL A 390 -3.09 -20.28 -1.34
CA VAL A 390 -1.66 -20.12 -1.05
C VAL A 390 -1.35 -20.25 0.45
N ASP A 391 -2.31 -19.93 1.33
CA ASP A 391 -2.08 -19.98 2.78
C ASP A 391 -1.77 -21.40 3.28
N PHE A 392 -2.19 -22.44 2.56
CA PHE A 392 -1.95 -23.84 2.94
C PHE A 392 -1.28 -24.71 1.85
N LEU A 393 -1.13 -24.23 0.61
CA LEU A 393 -0.46 -24.95 -0.48
C LEU A 393 0.94 -24.40 -0.76
N GLN A 394 1.88 -24.70 0.13
CA GLN A 394 3.31 -24.44 -0.08
C GLN A 394 3.94 -25.54 -0.95
N GLU A 395 5.16 -25.31 -1.44
CA GLU A 395 5.88 -26.26 -2.30
C GLU A 395 5.94 -27.68 -1.71
N GLU A 396 6.19 -27.78 -0.40
CA GLU A 396 6.23 -29.04 0.36
C GLU A 396 4.88 -29.76 0.50
N ASN A 397 3.78 -29.07 0.20
CA ASN A 397 2.41 -29.59 0.28
C ASN A 397 1.86 -30.00 -1.09
N ILE A 398 2.69 -29.99 -2.13
CA ILE A 398 2.30 -30.30 -3.51
C ILE A 398 3.11 -31.50 -4.02
N VAL A 399 2.43 -32.49 -4.58
CA VAL A 399 3.04 -33.60 -5.31
C VAL A 399 2.67 -33.52 -6.80
N THR A 400 3.67 -33.55 -7.68
CA THR A 400 3.50 -33.66 -9.13
C THR A 400 3.73 -35.09 -9.61
N GLY A 401 3.14 -35.45 -10.75
CA GLY A 401 3.26 -36.79 -11.31
C GLY A 401 2.54 -37.86 -10.48
N MET A 402 1.41 -37.50 -9.86
CA MET A 402 0.62 -38.43 -9.06
C MET A 402 -0.02 -39.50 -9.96
N HIS A 403 0.09 -40.77 -9.54
CA HIS A 403 -0.53 -41.92 -10.19
C HIS A 403 -1.30 -42.74 -9.17
N ALA A 404 -2.56 -43.03 -9.46
CA ALA A 404 -3.40 -43.90 -8.66
C ALA A 404 -4.43 -44.59 -9.55
N GLY A 405 -4.61 -45.90 -9.36
CA GLY A 405 -5.60 -46.69 -10.10
C GLY A 405 -7.01 -46.58 -9.50
N THR A 406 -7.10 -46.20 -8.23
CA THR A 406 -8.36 -46.04 -7.50
C THR A 406 -8.39 -44.73 -6.72
N LEU A 407 -9.60 -44.23 -6.43
CA LEU A 407 -9.78 -43.00 -5.66
C LEU A 407 -9.28 -43.15 -4.22
N GLU A 408 -9.47 -44.33 -3.64
CA GLU A 408 -8.97 -44.70 -2.31
C GLU A 408 -7.44 -44.60 -2.25
N GLU A 409 -6.74 -45.18 -3.24
CA GLU A 409 -5.28 -45.10 -3.34
C GLU A 409 -4.79 -43.64 -3.48
N ALA A 410 -5.49 -42.80 -4.24
CA ALA A 410 -5.14 -41.38 -4.34
C ALA A 410 -5.34 -40.63 -3.01
N ILE A 411 -6.44 -40.92 -2.30
CA ILE A 411 -6.71 -40.33 -0.98
C ILE A 411 -5.65 -40.77 0.02
N GLU A 412 -5.25 -42.03 0.02
CA GLU A 412 -4.16 -42.54 0.87
C GLU A 412 -2.85 -41.78 0.65
N GLN A 413 -2.44 -41.60 -0.62
CA GLN A 413 -1.23 -40.83 -0.97
C GLN A 413 -1.30 -39.38 -0.46
N LEU A 414 -2.45 -38.73 -0.56
CA LEU A 414 -2.62 -37.36 -0.09
C LEU A 414 -2.68 -37.26 1.45
N VAL A 415 -3.26 -38.25 2.14
CA VAL A 415 -3.23 -38.30 3.61
C VAL A 415 -1.80 -38.45 4.10
N ASP A 416 -1.00 -39.31 3.45
CA ASP A 416 0.42 -39.49 3.77
C ASP A 416 1.23 -38.21 3.53
N LEU A 417 0.97 -37.52 2.41
CA LEU A 417 1.57 -36.22 2.12
C LEU A 417 1.19 -35.17 3.18
N LEU A 418 -0.08 -35.09 3.56
CA LEU A 418 -0.58 -34.13 4.55
C LEU A 418 0.07 -34.31 5.92
N ILE A 419 0.19 -35.55 6.40
CA ILE A 419 0.81 -35.83 7.70
C ILE A 419 2.31 -35.52 7.68
N SER A 420 3.00 -35.89 6.61
CA SER A 420 4.45 -35.71 6.50
C SER A 420 4.85 -34.24 6.32
N SER A 421 4.18 -33.52 5.41
CA SER A 421 4.47 -32.12 5.09
C SER A 421 4.12 -31.14 6.20
N HIS A 422 2.97 -31.32 6.87
CA HIS A 422 2.54 -30.45 7.98
C HIS A 422 3.02 -30.91 9.37
N HIS A 423 3.85 -31.95 9.43
CA HIS A 423 4.44 -32.49 10.66
C HIS A 423 3.41 -32.75 11.76
N LEU A 424 2.30 -33.43 11.42
CA LEU A 424 1.15 -33.66 12.30
C LEU A 424 1.45 -34.69 13.41
N GLN A 425 2.22 -34.27 14.41
CA GLN A 425 2.50 -35.07 15.59
C GLN A 425 1.22 -35.27 16.43
N GLY A 426 0.81 -36.52 16.60
CA GLY A 426 -0.35 -36.89 17.42
C GLY A 426 -1.68 -37.01 16.69
N VAL A 427 -1.71 -36.89 15.35
CA VAL A 427 -2.88 -37.24 14.53
C VAL A 427 -2.79 -38.72 14.14
N ASP A 428 -3.87 -39.48 14.34
CA ASP A 428 -3.96 -40.87 13.88
C ASP A 428 -4.27 -40.91 12.38
N ARG A 429 -3.32 -41.46 11.61
CA ARG A 429 -3.44 -41.63 10.15
C ARG A 429 -4.71 -42.38 9.77
N GLU A 430 -5.02 -43.46 10.46
CA GLU A 430 -6.15 -44.33 10.12
C GLU A 430 -7.49 -43.67 10.44
N GLU A 431 -7.52 -42.82 11.47
CA GLU A 431 -8.70 -42.02 11.81
C GLU A 431 -8.96 -40.95 10.75
N LEU A 432 -7.93 -40.22 10.34
CA LEU A 432 -8.03 -39.20 9.29
C LEU A 432 -8.42 -39.81 7.94
N LEU A 433 -7.75 -40.88 7.52
CA LEU A 433 -8.06 -41.58 6.27
C LEU A 433 -9.52 -42.06 6.25
N ARG A 434 -9.98 -42.68 7.34
CA ARG A 434 -11.36 -43.13 7.48
C ARG A 434 -12.34 -41.96 7.37
N SER A 435 -12.06 -40.84 8.03
CA SER A 435 -12.88 -39.63 7.97
C SER A 435 -13.05 -39.11 6.53
N VAL A 436 -11.97 -39.10 5.74
CA VAL A 436 -12.01 -38.65 4.34
C VAL A 436 -12.81 -39.63 3.47
N LEU A 437 -12.56 -40.93 3.59
CA LEU A 437 -13.24 -41.97 2.81
C LEU A 437 -14.74 -42.04 3.12
N GLU A 438 -15.12 -41.89 4.40
CA GLU A 438 -16.53 -41.84 4.80
C GLU A 438 -17.29 -40.67 4.17
N ARG A 439 -16.61 -39.51 3.96
CA ARG A 439 -17.20 -38.36 3.26
C ARG A 439 -17.34 -38.60 1.77
N GLU A 440 -16.31 -39.15 1.13
CA GLU A 440 -16.36 -39.49 -0.31
C GLU A 440 -17.49 -40.49 -0.62
N ALA A 441 -17.71 -41.47 0.26
CA ALA A 441 -18.76 -42.47 0.08
C ALA A 441 -20.19 -41.89 0.19
N GLN A 442 -20.37 -40.75 0.88
CA GLN A 442 -21.67 -40.08 0.97
C GLN A 442 -22.00 -39.31 -0.30
N ILE A 443 -21.05 -38.49 -0.75
CA ILE A 443 -21.18 -37.65 -1.96
C ILE A 443 -19.79 -37.56 -2.58
N SER A 444 -19.70 -37.85 -3.88
CA SER A 444 -18.41 -37.75 -4.57
C SER A 444 -17.85 -36.34 -4.51
N THR A 445 -16.55 -36.23 -4.24
CA THR A 445 -15.83 -34.95 -4.24
C THR A 445 -15.19 -34.62 -5.59
N CYS A 446 -15.43 -35.45 -6.62
CA CYS A 446 -15.13 -35.14 -8.01
C CYS A 446 -16.07 -34.03 -8.52
N LEU A 447 -15.53 -32.85 -8.81
CA LEU A 447 -16.32 -31.68 -9.20
C LEU A 447 -16.45 -31.52 -10.73
N GLY A 448 -15.69 -32.30 -11.50
CA GLY A 448 -15.54 -32.14 -12.95
C GLY A 448 -14.38 -31.19 -13.29
N GLU A 449 -14.19 -30.90 -14.58
CA GLU A 449 -13.15 -30.01 -15.09
C GLU A 449 -11.70 -30.44 -14.73
N GLY A 450 -11.54 -31.73 -14.38
CA GLY A 450 -10.29 -32.30 -13.90
C GLY A 450 -9.98 -32.04 -12.42
N LEU A 451 -10.94 -31.56 -11.61
CA LEU A 451 -10.76 -31.25 -10.19
C LEU A 451 -11.51 -32.24 -9.28
N ALA A 452 -10.85 -32.68 -8.21
CA ALA A 452 -11.49 -33.33 -7.06
C ALA A 452 -10.98 -32.74 -5.74
N VAL A 453 -11.86 -32.62 -4.74
CA VAL A 453 -11.52 -31.99 -3.45
C VAL A 453 -11.96 -32.87 -2.27
N PRO A 454 -11.28 -34.01 -2.05
CA PRO A 454 -11.53 -34.85 -0.89
C PRO A 454 -11.30 -34.07 0.40
N HIS A 455 -12.04 -34.39 1.45
CA HIS A 455 -11.93 -33.67 2.71
C HIS A 455 -12.25 -34.52 3.94
N GLY A 456 -11.59 -34.20 5.05
CA GLY A 456 -11.72 -34.91 6.32
C GLY A 456 -11.60 -34.01 7.55
N GLU A 457 -11.74 -34.62 8.73
CA GLU A 457 -11.73 -33.91 10.01
C GLU A 457 -10.38 -34.03 10.73
N LEU A 458 -9.94 -32.94 11.38
CA LEU A 458 -8.77 -32.91 12.26
C LEU A 458 -9.17 -32.74 13.73
N PRO A 459 -8.33 -33.18 14.68
CA PRO A 459 -8.51 -32.88 16.09
C PRO A 459 -8.51 -31.36 16.38
N GLU A 460 -9.23 -30.97 17.44
CA GLU A 460 -9.22 -29.59 17.94
C GLU A 460 -7.80 -29.16 18.37
N GLY A 461 -7.40 -27.94 18.02
CA GLY A 461 -6.06 -27.39 18.29
C GLY A 461 -5.14 -27.32 17.07
N PHE A 462 -5.49 -27.99 15.96
CA PHE A 462 -4.90 -27.77 14.65
C PHE A 462 -5.62 -26.65 13.89
N GLY A 463 -4.96 -26.05 12.91
CA GLY A 463 -5.62 -25.19 11.92
C GLY A 463 -6.19 -26.01 10.76
N MET A 464 -6.91 -25.37 9.85
CA MET A 464 -7.20 -25.97 8.55
C MET A 464 -5.92 -26.16 7.73
N LEU A 465 -5.75 -27.35 7.15
CA LEU A 465 -4.59 -27.73 6.35
C LEU A 465 -5.04 -28.33 5.02
N GLY A 466 -4.12 -28.37 4.06
CA GLY A 466 -4.37 -29.06 2.81
C GLY A 466 -3.09 -29.40 2.04
N VAL A 467 -3.26 -30.29 1.08
CA VAL A 467 -2.22 -30.72 0.14
C VAL A 467 -2.81 -30.88 -1.25
N MET A 468 -1.97 -30.82 -2.28
CA MET A 468 -2.37 -30.92 -3.67
C MET A 468 -1.60 -32.04 -4.38
N GLY A 469 -2.33 -32.87 -5.13
CA GLY A 469 -1.78 -33.84 -6.05
C GLY A 469 -2.12 -33.51 -7.49
N LEU A 470 -1.10 -33.47 -8.36
CA LEU A 470 -1.22 -33.15 -9.78
C LEU A 470 -0.85 -34.37 -10.63
N SER A 471 -1.71 -34.71 -11.58
CA SER A 471 -1.53 -35.82 -12.52
C SER A 471 -1.67 -35.33 -13.97
N ALA A 472 -0.55 -35.22 -14.68
CA ALA A 472 -0.51 -34.79 -16.08
C ALA A 472 -1.12 -35.83 -17.04
N GLU A 473 -1.15 -37.10 -16.66
CA GLU A 473 -1.83 -38.15 -17.43
C GLU A 473 -3.34 -38.18 -17.14
N GLY A 474 -3.73 -37.77 -15.93
CA GLY A 474 -5.09 -37.80 -15.43
C GLY A 474 -5.42 -39.12 -14.74
N LEU A 475 -6.14 -39.03 -13.64
CA LEU A 475 -6.59 -40.14 -12.83
C LEU A 475 -7.94 -40.64 -13.33
N PRO A 476 -8.13 -41.97 -13.48
CA PRO A 476 -9.27 -42.56 -14.18
C PRO A 476 -10.51 -42.68 -13.28
N PHE A 477 -10.86 -41.62 -12.55
CA PHE A 477 -11.99 -41.63 -11.61
C PHE A 477 -13.28 -41.16 -12.29
N PRO A 478 -14.45 -41.68 -11.87
CA PRO A 478 -15.73 -41.19 -12.36
C PRO A 478 -15.92 -39.71 -11.97
N THR A 479 -16.23 -38.87 -12.96
CA THR A 479 -16.50 -37.44 -12.78
C THR A 479 -17.84 -37.06 -13.43
N PRO A 480 -18.51 -35.99 -12.99
CA PRO A 480 -19.79 -35.56 -13.57
C PRO A 480 -19.74 -35.22 -15.06
N ASP A 481 -18.58 -34.80 -15.56
CA ASP A 481 -18.34 -34.40 -16.96
C ASP A 481 -17.57 -35.44 -17.78
N GLY A 482 -17.19 -36.57 -17.18
CA GLY A 482 -16.45 -37.66 -17.82
C GLY A 482 -14.99 -37.34 -18.13
N GLN A 483 -14.45 -36.20 -17.67
CA GLN A 483 -13.04 -35.86 -17.82
C GLN A 483 -12.20 -36.51 -16.71
N PRO A 484 -10.96 -36.95 -16.97
CA PRO A 484 -10.09 -37.51 -15.94
C PRO A 484 -9.70 -36.44 -14.92
N VAL A 485 -9.53 -36.83 -13.66
CA VAL A 485 -9.10 -35.93 -12.58
C VAL A 485 -7.62 -35.64 -12.73
N ARG A 486 -7.24 -34.37 -12.90
CA ARG A 486 -5.85 -33.92 -13.08
C ARG A 486 -5.30 -33.21 -11.85
N CYS A 487 -6.17 -32.68 -11.00
CA CYS A 487 -5.82 -32.04 -9.75
C CYS A 487 -6.73 -32.56 -8.63
N MET A 488 -6.11 -33.07 -7.56
CA MET A 488 -6.79 -33.38 -6.31
C MET A 488 -6.27 -32.46 -5.21
N VAL A 489 -7.17 -31.85 -4.44
CA VAL A 489 -6.80 -31.05 -3.27
C VAL A 489 -7.45 -31.65 -2.03
N LEU A 490 -6.65 -32.29 -1.17
CA LEU A 490 -7.14 -32.81 0.10
C LEU A 490 -7.18 -31.68 1.13
N LEU A 491 -8.34 -31.49 1.76
CA LEU A 491 -8.52 -30.53 2.86
C LEU A 491 -8.83 -31.24 4.18
N ALA A 492 -8.14 -30.85 5.24
CA ALA A 492 -8.38 -31.38 6.57
C ALA A 492 -8.68 -30.22 7.52
N THR A 493 -9.85 -30.25 8.17
CA THR A 493 -10.36 -29.10 8.94
C THR A 493 -10.82 -29.54 10.33
N PRO A 494 -10.54 -28.76 11.40
CA PRO A 494 -11.11 -29.01 12.73
C PRO A 494 -12.63 -28.90 12.74
N HIS A 495 -13.29 -29.64 13.65
CA HIS A 495 -14.75 -29.71 13.73
C HIS A 495 -15.39 -28.32 13.97
N GLY A 496 -14.73 -27.45 14.74
CA GLY A 496 -15.15 -26.07 14.99
C GLY A 496 -15.04 -25.09 13.81
N GLU A 497 -14.38 -25.44 12.69
CA GLU A 497 -14.12 -24.53 11.56
C GLU A 497 -14.93 -24.89 10.28
N ARG A 498 -16.11 -25.50 10.43
CA ARG A 498 -16.91 -25.99 9.30
C ARG A 498 -17.36 -24.93 8.29
N ASP A 499 -17.67 -23.71 8.73
CA ASP A 499 -18.02 -22.62 7.80
C ASP A 499 -16.82 -22.23 6.93
N ARG A 500 -15.62 -22.20 7.55
CA ARG A 500 -14.36 -21.93 6.85
C ARG A 500 -14.04 -23.01 5.82
N HIS A 501 -14.36 -24.27 6.13
CA HIS A 501 -14.19 -25.41 5.20
C HIS A 501 -14.95 -25.17 3.88
N LEU A 502 -16.21 -24.73 3.97
CA LEU A 502 -17.04 -24.44 2.79
C LEU A 502 -16.53 -23.22 2.02
N GLU A 503 -16.02 -22.20 2.71
CA GLU A 503 -15.43 -21.02 2.06
C GLU A 503 -14.20 -21.38 1.21
N VAL A 504 -13.31 -22.25 1.73
CA VAL A 504 -12.10 -22.71 1.03
C VAL A 504 -12.43 -23.62 -0.14
N LEU A 505 -13.36 -24.56 0.03
CA LEU A 505 -13.89 -25.36 -1.09
C LEU A 505 -14.42 -24.49 -2.23
N ALA A 506 -15.24 -23.49 -1.89
CA ALA A 506 -15.79 -22.58 -2.88
C ALA A 506 -14.71 -21.70 -3.54
N ALA A 507 -13.64 -21.35 -2.81
CA ALA A 507 -12.49 -20.64 -3.38
C ALA A 507 -11.71 -21.52 -4.37
N LEU A 508 -11.40 -22.76 -3.99
CA LEU A 508 -10.77 -23.76 -4.86
C LEU A 508 -11.52 -23.99 -6.15
N ALA A 509 -12.82 -24.26 -6.07
CA ALA A 509 -13.65 -24.49 -7.23
C ALA A 509 -13.71 -23.27 -8.17
N ARG A 510 -13.75 -22.04 -7.62
CA ARG A 510 -13.75 -20.81 -8.43
C ARG A 510 -12.41 -20.50 -9.06
N THR A 511 -11.32 -20.63 -8.32
CA THR A 511 -9.95 -20.37 -8.81
C THR A 511 -9.62 -21.35 -9.93
N LEU A 512 -9.77 -22.65 -9.67
CA LEU A 512 -9.40 -23.68 -10.63
C LEU A 512 -10.42 -23.84 -11.77
N GLY A 513 -11.70 -23.53 -11.53
CA GLY A 513 -12.75 -23.58 -12.55
C GLY A 513 -12.87 -22.30 -13.40
N GLY A 514 -12.56 -21.14 -12.82
CA GLY A 514 -12.80 -19.82 -13.42
C GLY A 514 -11.78 -19.40 -14.48
N ASP A 515 -10.52 -19.82 -14.37
CA ASP A 515 -9.46 -19.52 -15.34
C ASP A 515 -8.98 -20.80 -16.07
N PRO A 516 -9.43 -21.03 -17.32
CA PRO A 516 -8.98 -22.16 -18.13
C PRO A 516 -7.47 -22.15 -18.43
N VAL A 517 -6.85 -20.96 -18.52
CA VAL A 517 -5.42 -20.83 -18.84
C VAL A 517 -4.59 -21.26 -17.65
N MET A 518 -4.88 -20.72 -16.46
CA MET A 518 -4.20 -21.12 -15.23
C MET A 518 -4.39 -22.61 -14.98
N ARG A 519 -5.63 -23.13 -15.10
CA ARG A 519 -5.92 -24.56 -14.92
C ARG A 519 -5.08 -25.42 -15.85
N GLN A 520 -4.96 -25.05 -17.12
CA GLN A 520 -4.13 -25.76 -18.08
C GLN A 520 -2.64 -25.68 -17.70
N GLN A 521 -2.15 -24.52 -17.28
CA GLN A 521 -0.77 -24.37 -16.81
C GLN A 521 -0.50 -25.27 -15.60
N LEU A 522 -1.40 -25.26 -14.60
CA LEU A 522 -1.28 -26.04 -13.37
C LEU A 522 -1.31 -27.55 -13.62
N TYR A 523 -2.15 -28.04 -14.54
CA TYR A 523 -2.29 -29.48 -14.82
C TYR A 523 -1.08 -30.10 -15.53
N PHE A 524 -0.20 -29.29 -16.12
CA PHE A 524 0.96 -29.75 -16.88
C PHE A 524 2.28 -29.20 -16.32
N VAL A 525 2.32 -28.84 -15.03
CA VAL A 525 3.57 -28.51 -14.34
C VAL A 525 4.36 -29.77 -13.98
N ASP A 526 5.68 -29.70 -14.20
CA ASP A 526 6.58 -30.80 -13.86
C ASP A 526 7.03 -30.77 -12.39
N THR A 527 7.06 -29.58 -11.76
CA THR A 527 7.63 -29.40 -10.42
C THR A 527 6.65 -28.73 -9.43
N PRO A 528 6.69 -29.12 -8.14
CA PRO A 528 5.94 -28.45 -7.08
C PRO A 528 6.23 -26.94 -6.99
N ALA A 529 7.50 -26.54 -7.18
CA ALA A 529 7.90 -25.13 -7.21
C ALA A 529 7.15 -24.33 -8.29
N HIS A 530 7.04 -24.87 -9.50
CA HIS A 530 6.33 -24.21 -10.60
C HIS A 530 4.82 -24.18 -10.38
N ALA A 531 4.25 -25.24 -9.79
CA ALA A 531 2.85 -25.25 -9.34
C ALA A 531 2.59 -24.14 -8.31
N CYS A 532 3.47 -24.03 -7.32
CA CYS A 532 3.45 -22.99 -6.31
C CYS A 532 3.54 -21.59 -6.94
N GLU A 533 4.46 -21.37 -7.90
CA GLU A 533 4.57 -20.11 -8.65
C GLU A 533 3.29 -19.74 -9.41
N ILE A 534 2.57 -20.71 -10.00
CA ILE A 534 1.31 -20.45 -10.70
C ILE A 534 0.21 -20.07 -9.70
N LEU A 535 0.09 -20.82 -8.60
CA LEU A 535 -0.88 -20.54 -7.53
C LEU A 535 -0.60 -19.19 -6.84
N HIS A 536 0.68 -18.83 -6.68
CA HIS A 536 1.12 -17.52 -6.17
C HIS A 536 1.05 -16.41 -7.25
N GLY A 537 1.11 -16.78 -8.53
CA GLY A 537 0.95 -15.91 -9.68
C GLY A 537 -0.46 -15.33 -9.77
N GLU A 538 -1.46 -16.15 -9.40
CA GLU A 538 -2.83 -15.72 -9.16
C GLU A 538 -2.93 -14.75 -7.99
N ASP A 539 -2.11 -14.90 -6.94
CA ASP A 539 -2.04 -13.92 -5.84
C ASP A 539 -1.49 -12.56 -6.30
N THR A 540 -0.84 -12.55 -7.47
CA THR A 540 -0.44 -11.32 -8.15
C THR A 540 -1.57 -10.72 -9.02
N GLU A 541 -2.57 -11.52 -9.41
CA GLU A 541 -3.86 -11.09 -9.96
C GLU A 541 -4.88 -10.73 -8.87
N ALA A 542 -4.78 -11.37 -7.70
CA ALA A 542 -5.51 -11.07 -6.47
C ALA A 542 -4.94 -9.86 -5.71
N PHE A 543 -3.87 -9.23 -6.20
CA PHE A 543 -3.60 -7.81 -5.88
C PHE A 543 -4.67 -6.87 -6.44
N ASN A 544 -5.63 -7.38 -7.23
CA ASN A 544 -6.90 -6.70 -7.44
C ASN A 544 -7.80 -6.79 -6.21
N TYR A 545 -7.67 -5.80 -5.33
CA TYR A 545 -8.70 -5.44 -4.35
C TYR A 545 -10.09 -5.13 -4.99
N PHE A 546 -10.23 -5.21 -6.32
CA PHE A 546 -11.34 -4.62 -7.08
C PHE A 546 -11.94 -5.45 -8.23
N LEU A 547 -11.46 -6.65 -8.54
CA LEU A 547 -12.19 -7.54 -9.47
C LEU A 547 -13.22 -8.34 -8.68
N SER A 548 -14.45 -7.87 -8.69
CA SER A 548 -15.58 -8.78 -8.83
C SER A 548 -15.72 -9.02 -10.33
N GLU A 549 -15.38 -10.23 -10.78
CA GLU A 549 -16.11 -10.79 -11.90
C GLU A 549 -17.55 -10.99 -11.41
N GLU A 550 -18.42 -10.11 -11.87
CA GLU A 550 -19.82 -10.36 -12.21
C GLU A 550 -20.34 -9.07 -12.88
N ASP A 551 -20.71 -9.25 -14.15
CA ASP A 551 -21.20 -8.33 -15.19
C ASP A 551 -20.19 -7.51 -16.02
#